data_AF-A0A1Z7Z023-F1
#
_entry.id   AF-A0A1Z7Z023-F1
#
_cell.length_a   1.000
_cell.length_b   1.000
_cell.length_c   1.000
_cell.angle_alpha   90.00
_cell.angle_beta   90.00
_cell.angle_gamma   90.00
#
_symmetry.space_group_name_H-M   'P 1'
#
loop_
_entity.id
_entity.type
_entity.pdbx_description
1 polymer ?
#
loop_
_entity_poly.entity_id
_entity_poly.type
_entity_poly.pdbx_seq_one_letter_code
_entity_poly.pdbx_strand_id
1 'polypeptide(L)'
;EQKEVLLEDEIGRQVKASIYYATDIDASLKPYSWYKKHVLLGAIESALPDAYIERISLIESVQDPDGKRDKQQRAIHDSFSKGPYSK
;
A
#
# COMPACT_ATOMS: atom_id res chain seq x y z
N GLU A 1 -10.77 13.99 4.28
CA GLU A 1 -12.11 13.78 4.87
C GLU A 1 -12.42 12.30 5.03
N GLN A 2 -13.49 11.97 5.75
CA GLN A 2 -14.04 10.62 5.86
C GLN A 2 -15.24 10.46 4.93
N LYS A 3 -15.42 9.25 4.37
CA LYS A 3 -16.60 8.86 3.60
C LYS A 3 -17.02 7.43 3.94
N GLU A 4 -18.32 7.17 3.98
CA GLU A 4 -18.85 5.80 3.99
C GLU A 4 -18.99 5.27 2.55
N VAL A 5 -18.52 4.04 2.34
CA VAL A 5 -18.60 3.33 1.05
C VAL A 5 -19.17 1.94 1.26
N LEU A 6 -19.86 1.43 0.24
CA LEU A 6 -20.32 0.05 0.18
C LEU A 6 -19.29 -0.74 -0.63
N LEU A 7 -18.65 -1.71 0.02
CA LEU A 7 -17.71 -2.63 -0.60
C LEU A 7 -18.45 -3.91 -0.95
N GLU A 8 -18.04 -4.55 -2.03
CA GLU A 8 -18.52 -5.87 -2.44
C GLU A 8 -17.32 -6.80 -2.58
N ASP A 9 -17.42 -8.00 -2.04
CA ASP A 9 -16.40 -9.04 -2.22
C ASP A 9 -16.65 -9.89 -3.47
N GLU A 10 -15.77 -10.85 -3.73
CA GLU A 10 -15.80 -11.68 -4.94
C GLU A 10 -17.06 -12.57 -5.06
N ILE A 11 -17.79 -12.79 -3.96
CA ILE A 11 -19.02 -13.59 -3.94
C ILE A 11 -20.28 -12.73 -3.80
N GLY A 12 -20.15 -11.40 -3.96
CA GLY A 12 -21.27 -10.46 -3.95
C GLY A 12 -21.73 -10.04 -2.54
N ARG A 13 -21.00 -10.36 -1.48
CA ARG A 13 -21.34 -9.89 -0.13
C ARG A 13 -20.97 -8.42 -0.01
N GLN A 14 -21.91 -7.64 0.50
CA GLN A 14 -21.74 -6.21 0.66
C GLN A 14 -21.46 -5.83 2.12
N VAL A 15 -20.50 -4.93 2.33
CA VAL A 15 -20.09 -4.42 3.64
C VAL A 15 -19.97 -2.90 3.59
N LYS A 16 -20.53 -2.19 4.57
CA LYS A 16 -20.30 -0.76 4.74
C LYS A 16 -18.96 -0.53 5.44
N ALA A 17 -18.14 0.34 4.86
CA ALA A 17 -16.84 0.71 5.42
C ALA A 17 -16.70 2.25 5.47
N SER A 18 -16.01 2.73 6.49
CA SER A 18 -15.53 4.11 6.53
C SER A 18 -14.13 4.19 5.96
N ILE A 19 -13.91 5.07 4.99
CA ILE A 19 -12.60 5.35 4.39
C ILE A 19 -12.23 6.81 4.59
N TYR A 20 -10.93 7.10 4.51
CA TYR A 20 -10.42 8.46 4.47
C TYR A 20 -9.84 8.75 3.09
N TYR A 21 -10.09 9.95 2.59
CA TYR A 21 -9.60 10.40 1.30
C TYR A 21 -9.06 11.83 1.39
N ALA A 22 -8.06 12.14 0.55
CA ALA A 22 -7.52 13.48 0.42
C ALA A 22 -8.54 14.39 -0.29
N THR A 23 -8.74 15.60 0.25
CA THR A 23 -9.61 16.63 -0.37
C THR A 23 -8.84 17.62 -1.21
N ASP A 24 -7.54 17.77 -0.94
CA ASP A 24 -6.61 18.55 -1.73
C ASP A 24 -5.63 17.58 -2.40
N ILE A 25 -5.71 17.47 -3.72
CA ILE A 25 -4.96 16.49 -4.51
C ILE A 25 -4.11 17.23 -5.53
N ASP A 26 -2.79 17.16 -5.34
CA ASP A 26 -1.81 17.56 -6.34
C ASP A 26 -1.43 16.33 -7.18
N ALA A 27 -1.91 16.30 -8.44
CA ALA A 27 -1.67 15.21 -9.37
C ALA A 27 -0.20 15.10 -9.83
N SER A 28 0.65 16.10 -9.56
CA SER A 28 2.07 16.04 -9.89
C SER A 28 2.88 15.24 -8.86
N LEU A 29 2.34 15.03 -7.66
CA LEU A 29 3.01 14.30 -6.59
C LEU A 29 3.05 12.81 -6.89
N LYS A 30 4.24 12.21 -6.73
CA LYS A 30 4.45 10.77 -6.79
C LYS A 30 4.66 10.22 -5.38
N PRO A 31 4.18 9.01 -5.08
CA PRO A 31 4.44 8.39 -3.78
C PRO A 31 5.94 8.19 -3.59
N TYR A 32 6.41 8.31 -2.35
CA TYR A 32 7.75 7.86 -2.02
C TYR A 32 7.86 6.35 -2.19
N SER A 33 9.02 5.90 -2.65
CA SER A 33 9.27 4.49 -2.98
C SER A 33 9.13 3.57 -1.76
N TRP A 34 9.44 4.06 -0.56
CA TRP A 34 9.17 3.32 0.69
C TRP A 34 7.66 3.16 0.93
N TYR A 35 6.85 4.19 0.68
CA TYR A 35 5.40 4.13 0.87
C TYR A 35 4.74 3.15 -0.10
N LYS A 36 5.12 3.22 -1.39
CA LYS A 36 4.71 2.23 -2.39
C LYS A 36 5.03 0.80 -1.93
N LYS A 37 6.21 0.57 -1.32
CA LYS A 37 6.59 -0.75 -0.79
C LYS A 37 5.64 -1.22 0.32
N HIS A 38 5.20 -0.35 1.23
CA HIS A 38 4.20 -0.75 2.24
C HIS A 38 2.87 -1.16 1.60
N VAL A 39 2.37 -0.37 0.65
CA VAL A 39 1.09 -0.67 -0.03
C VAL A 39 1.18 -2.00 -0.79
N LEU A 40 2.30 -2.24 -1.48
CA LEU A 40 2.51 -3.48 -2.22
C LEU A 40 2.58 -4.70 -1.29
N LEU A 41 3.35 -4.61 -0.20
CA LEU A 41 3.46 -5.72 0.76
C LEU A 41 2.12 -6.00 1.46
N GLY A 42 1.41 -4.98 1.90
CA GLY A 42 0.09 -5.15 2.51
C GLY A 42 -0.94 -5.78 1.57
N ALA A 43 -0.89 -5.44 0.27
CA ALA A 43 -1.75 -6.06 -0.74
C ALA A 43 -1.44 -7.55 -0.94
N ILE A 44 -0.14 -7.91 -0.96
CA ILE A 44 0.32 -9.31 -1.05
C ILE A 44 -0.08 -10.10 0.20
N GLU A 45 0.17 -9.56 1.39
CA GLU A 45 -0.16 -10.19 2.68
C GLU A 45 -1.67 -10.40 2.86
N SER A 46 -2.49 -9.49 2.31
CA SER A 46 -3.94 -9.59 2.33
C SER A 46 -4.50 -10.48 1.21
N ALA A 47 -3.64 -11.09 0.40
CA ALA A 47 -4.01 -11.92 -0.74
C ALA A 47 -5.00 -11.24 -1.70
N LEU A 48 -4.79 -9.95 -1.99
CA LEU A 48 -5.58 -9.24 -2.99
C LEU A 48 -5.34 -9.83 -4.39
N PRO A 49 -6.27 -9.63 -5.35
CA PRO A 49 -6.12 -10.18 -6.70
C PRO A 49 -4.80 -9.79 -7.36
N ASP A 50 -4.14 -10.74 -8.04
CA ASP A 50 -2.83 -10.54 -8.67
C ASP A 50 -2.83 -9.35 -9.64
N ALA A 51 -3.89 -9.18 -10.42
CA ALA A 51 -4.04 -8.04 -11.33
C ALA A 51 -4.04 -6.68 -10.59
N TYR A 52 -4.54 -6.63 -9.36
CA TYR A 52 -4.51 -5.42 -8.53
C TYR A 52 -3.12 -5.17 -7.95
N ILE A 53 -2.45 -6.23 -7.47
CA ILE A 53 -1.05 -6.18 -7.01
C ILE A 53 -0.13 -5.69 -8.14
N GLU A 54 -0.31 -6.21 -9.35
CA GLU A 54 0.45 -5.79 -10.54
C GLU A 54 0.25 -4.30 -10.83
N ARG A 55 -1.00 -3.80 -10.77
CA ARG A 55 -1.31 -2.38 -10.95
C ARG A 55 -0.60 -1.51 -9.92
N ILE A 56 -0.55 -1.92 -8.65
CA ILE A 56 0.22 -1.20 -7.62
C ILE A 56 1.71 -1.18 -7.98
N SER A 57 2.25 -2.31 -8.44
CA SER A 57 3.66 -2.45 -8.78
C SER A 57 4.10 -1.53 -9.94
N LEU A 58 3.19 -1.18 -10.85
CA LEU A 58 3.45 -0.30 -12.00
C LEU A 58 3.41 1.20 -11.66
N ILE A 59 2.91 1.60 -10.49
CA ILE A 59 2.84 3.02 -10.10
C ILE A 59 4.25 3.61 -9.98
N GLU A 60 4.53 4.71 -10.67
CA GLU A 60 5.81 5.41 -10.53
C GLU A 60 5.97 5.99 -9.13
N SER A 61 7.18 5.86 -8.57
CA SER A 61 7.52 6.37 -7.24
C SER A 61 8.86 7.10 -7.27
N VAL A 62 9.04 8.05 -6.36
CA VAL A 62 10.28 8.82 -6.23
C VAL A 62 11.00 8.47 -4.93
N GLN A 63 12.30 8.75 -4.86
CA GLN A 63 13.03 8.59 -3.60
C GLN A 63 12.63 9.67 -2.60
N ASP A 64 12.58 9.30 -1.34
CA ASP A 64 12.35 10.24 -0.26
C ASP A 64 13.62 11.09 -0.05
N PRO A 65 13.54 12.43 -0.11
CA PRO A 65 14.67 13.29 0.20
C PRO A 65 15.13 13.13 1.66
N ASP A 66 14.24 12.71 2.57
CA ASP A 66 14.60 12.37 3.95
C ASP A 66 15.08 10.91 4.03
N GLY A 67 16.40 10.73 3.86
CA GLY A 67 17.04 9.43 3.95
C GLY A 67 16.98 8.78 5.34
N LYS A 68 16.71 9.54 6.42
CA LYS A 68 16.52 8.97 7.76
C LYS A 68 15.15 8.33 7.85
N ARG A 69 14.11 9.03 7.39
CA ARG A 69 12.74 8.50 7.34
C ARG A 69 12.67 7.28 6.42
N ASP A 70 13.28 7.33 5.25
CA ASP A 70 13.31 6.19 4.31
C ASP A 70 13.84 4.90 4.97
N LYS A 71 15.00 5.00 5.65
CA LYS A 71 15.59 3.87 6.37
C LYS A 71 14.67 3.34 7.47
N GLN A 72 14.07 4.24 8.26
CA GLN A 72 13.16 3.84 9.33
C GLN A 72 11.92 3.10 8.81
N GLN A 73 11.32 3.59 7.72
CA GLN A 73 10.13 2.99 7.14
C GLN A 73 10.43 1.62 6.53
N ARG A 74 11.56 1.47 5.83
CA ARG A 74 11.96 0.17 5.27
C ARG A 74 12.24 -0.88 6.34
N ALA A 75 12.80 -0.48 7.48
CA ALA A 75 13.13 -1.39 8.58
C ALA A 75 11.90 -2.08 9.20
N ILE A 76 10.70 -1.53 9.04
CA ILE A 76 9.43 -2.16 9.49
C ILE A 76 9.25 -3.55 8.89
N HIS A 77 9.76 -3.76 7.66
CA HIS A 77 9.63 -5.03 6.93
C HIS A 77 10.86 -5.93 7.03
N ASP A 78 11.97 -5.46 7.60
CA ASP A 78 13.22 -6.23 7.66
C ASP A 78 13.10 -7.49 8.53
N SER A 79 12.19 -7.48 9.52
CA SER A 79 11.87 -8.63 10.36
C SER A 79 11.28 -9.82 9.59
N PHE A 80 10.68 -9.59 8.41
CA PHE A 80 10.13 -10.65 7.57
C PHE A 80 11.21 -11.42 6.77
N SER A 81 12.43 -10.87 6.64
CA SER A 81 13.54 -11.55 5.94
C SER A 81 14.26 -12.62 6.78
N LYS A 82 14.03 -12.65 8.10
CA LYS A 82 14.70 -13.54 9.07
C LYS A 82 13.74 -14.51 9.78
N GLY A 83 12.60 -14.80 9.18
CA GLY A 83 11.74 -15.91 9.62
C GLY A 83 12.27 -17.26 9.09
N PRO A 84 11.96 -18.40 9.73
CA PRO A 84 12.50 -19.73 9.37
C PRO A 84 12.01 -20.28 8.01
N TYR A 85 11.29 -19.47 7.23
CA TYR A 85 10.75 -19.81 5.92
C TYR A 85 11.24 -18.83 4.83
N SER A 86 12.53 -18.48 4.84
CA SER A 86 13.19 -18.03 3.63
C SER A 86 13.63 -19.27 2.86
N LYS A 87 13.11 -19.45 1.64
CA LYS A 87 13.51 -20.51 0.69
C LYS A 87 15.02 -20.49 0.43
#